data_AF-A0A8T2VWQ1-F1
#
_entry.id   AF-A0A8T2VWQ1-F1
#
_cell.length_a   1.000
_cell.length_b   1.000
_cell.length_c   1.000
_cell.angle_alpha   90.00
_cell.angle_beta   90.00
_cell.angle_gamma   90.00
#
_symmetry.space_group_name_H-M   'P 1'
#
loop_
_entity.id
_entity.type
_entity.pdbx_description
1 polymer ?
#
loop_
_entity_poly.entity_id
_entity_poly.type
_entity_poly.pdbx_seq_one_letter_code
_entity_poly.pdbx_strand_id
1 'polypeptide(L)'
;MQVAALKVNFVRPGMVARTSSVQPRRAMLVRSAPEQAQIDNAVKEAQEACAGGDKGECATAWDTVEELSAAASHAKEQAKKLDPLEQFCEGNPDADECRVYED
;
A
#
# COMPACT_ATOMS: atom_id res chain seq x y z
N MET A 1 -38.27 29.40 54.09
CA MET A 1 -38.17 30.42 53.03
C MET A 1 -36.79 31.06 53.08
N GLN A 2 -35.88 30.70 52.17
CA GLN A 2 -34.94 31.62 51.55
C GLN A 2 -34.19 30.85 50.46
N VAL A 3 -34.54 31.08 49.19
CA VAL A 3 -33.74 30.65 48.03
C VAL A 3 -32.76 31.78 47.71
N ALA A 4 -31.47 31.55 47.93
CA ALA A 4 -30.43 32.50 47.58
C ALA A 4 -30.16 32.41 46.06
N ALA A 5 -30.45 33.49 45.33
CA ALA A 5 -30.15 33.61 43.91
C ALA A 5 -28.63 33.82 43.71
N LEU A 6 -27.95 32.80 43.17
CA LEU A 6 -26.58 32.93 42.68
C LEU A 6 -26.61 33.66 41.33
N LYS A 7 -26.08 34.90 41.30
CA LYS A 7 -25.79 35.62 40.06
C LYS A 7 -24.56 35.00 39.40
N VAL A 8 -24.77 34.22 38.34
CA VAL A 8 -23.68 33.67 37.52
C VAL A 8 -23.26 34.74 36.51
N ASN A 9 -22.06 35.30 36.69
CA ASN A 9 -21.46 36.22 35.72
C ASN A 9 -20.83 35.42 34.57
N PHE A 10 -21.38 35.58 33.37
CA PHE A 10 -20.90 34.92 32.17
C PHE A 10 -19.84 35.77 31.47
N VAL A 11 -18.57 35.41 31.61
CA VAL A 11 -17.46 36.01 30.84
C VAL A 11 -17.34 35.27 29.51
N ARG A 12 -17.50 35.97 28.38
CA ARG A 12 -17.29 35.39 27.04
C ARG A 12 -15.80 35.15 26.81
N PRO A 13 -15.35 33.92 26.49
CA PRO A 13 -13.98 33.70 26.08
C PRO A 13 -13.78 34.28 24.68
N GLY A 14 -12.78 35.16 24.53
CA GLY A 14 -12.33 35.66 23.22
C GLY A 14 -11.75 34.53 22.38
N MET A 15 -12.18 34.40 21.13
CA MET A 15 -11.61 33.46 20.17
C MET A 15 -10.18 33.89 19.81
N VAL A 16 -9.19 33.12 20.27
CA VAL A 16 -7.82 33.20 19.75
C VAL A 16 -7.75 32.38 18.47
N ALA A 17 -7.43 33.02 17.35
CA ALA A 17 -7.23 32.35 16.06
C ALA A 17 -6.05 31.39 16.16
N ARG A 18 -6.33 30.08 16.13
CA ARG A 18 -5.30 29.04 16.00
C ARG A 18 -4.88 28.95 14.54
N THR A 19 -3.71 29.49 14.21
CA THR A 19 -3.08 29.23 12.93
C THR A 19 -2.57 27.78 12.93
N SER A 20 -3.25 26.91 12.18
CA SER A 20 -2.85 25.51 12.01
C SER A 20 -1.53 25.42 11.26
N SER A 21 -0.42 25.18 11.96
CA SER A 21 0.84 24.78 11.34
C SER A 21 0.70 23.35 10.84
N VAL A 22 0.49 23.18 9.53
CA VAL A 22 0.50 21.88 8.86
C VAL A 22 1.96 21.45 8.71
N GLN A 23 2.44 20.56 9.58
CA GLN A 23 3.74 19.94 9.37
C GLN A 23 3.62 18.88 8.25
N PRO A 24 4.55 18.85 7.28
CA PRO A 24 4.56 17.82 6.26
C PRO A 24 4.89 16.47 6.90
N ARG A 25 4.00 15.49 6.76
CA ARG A 25 4.26 14.11 7.15
C ARG A 25 5.40 13.57 6.28
N ARG A 26 6.53 13.19 6.89
CA ARG A 26 7.57 12.39 6.22
C ARG A 26 6.92 11.12 5.68
N ALA A 27 6.90 10.95 4.37
CA ALA A 27 6.49 9.71 3.73
C ALA A 27 7.52 8.63 4.06
N MET A 28 7.15 7.66 4.89
CA MET A 28 7.94 6.44 5.03
C MET A 28 7.67 5.55 3.82
N LEU A 29 8.61 5.49 2.87
CA LEU A 29 8.61 4.49 1.81
C LEU A 29 9.04 3.15 2.39
N VAL A 30 8.08 2.38 2.92
CA VAL A 30 8.29 0.96 3.17
C VAL A 30 8.22 0.26 1.80
N ARG A 31 9.31 -0.38 1.37
CA ARG A 31 9.26 -1.21 0.16
C ARG A 31 8.59 -2.53 0.58
N SER A 32 7.31 -2.67 0.25
CA SER A 32 6.44 -3.78 0.69
C SER A 32 6.54 -5.04 -0.17
N ALA A 33 7.51 -5.10 -1.10
CA ALA A 33 7.67 -6.21 -2.03
C ALA A 33 8.67 -7.24 -1.46
N PRO A 34 8.34 -8.55 -1.47
CA PRO A 34 9.29 -9.57 -1.09
C PRO A 34 10.44 -9.65 -2.09
N GLU A 35 11.65 -9.84 -1.57
CA GLU A 35 12.86 -9.99 -2.38
C GLU A 35 13.02 -11.42 -2.89
N GLN A 36 13.69 -11.61 -4.03
CA GLN A 36 13.91 -12.94 -4.60
C GLN A 36 14.57 -13.91 -3.60
N ALA A 37 15.52 -13.41 -2.79
CA ALA A 37 16.18 -14.21 -1.76
C ALA A 37 15.21 -14.75 -0.69
N GLN A 38 14.11 -14.04 -0.40
CA GLN A 38 13.09 -14.50 0.55
C GLN A 38 12.27 -15.65 -0.04
N ILE A 39 11.92 -15.56 -1.34
CA ILE A 39 11.24 -16.64 -2.06
C ILE A 39 12.15 -17.88 -2.11
N ASP A 40 13.42 -17.70 -2.45
CA ASP A 40 14.38 -18.82 -2.57
C ASP A 40 14.59 -19.53 -1.22
N ASN A 41 14.57 -18.79 -0.10
CA ASN A 41 14.63 -19.38 1.23
C ASN A 41 13.33 -20.12 1.57
N ALA A 42 12.16 -19.53 1.30
CA ALA A 42 10.87 -20.18 1.53
C ALA A 42 10.72 -21.48 0.72
N VAL A 43 11.25 -21.54 -0.51
CA VAL A 43 11.28 -22.76 -1.32
C VAL A 43 12.12 -23.85 -0.68
N LYS A 44 13.27 -23.51 -0.07
CA LYS A 44 14.10 -24.49 0.66
C LYS A 44 13.37 -24.99 1.91
N GLU A 45 12.76 -24.09 2.67
CA GLU A 45 11.97 -24.44 3.85
C GLU A 45 10.78 -25.34 3.49
N ALA A 46 10.10 -25.07 2.37
CA ALA A 46 9.03 -25.93 1.87
C ALA A 46 9.54 -27.31 1.46
N GLN A 47 10.70 -27.40 0.81
CA GLN A 47 11.33 -28.69 0.47
C GLN A 47 11.70 -29.50 1.73
N GLU A 48 12.24 -28.85 2.75
CA GLU A 48 12.58 -29.47 4.03
C GLU A 48 11.34 -29.93 4.79
N ALA A 49 10.29 -29.10 4.85
CA ALA A 49 9.00 -29.44 5.46
C ALA A 49 8.36 -30.66 4.78
N CYS A 50 8.39 -30.71 3.45
CA CYS A 50 7.90 -31.86 2.69
C CYS A 50 8.75 -33.13 2.87
N ALA A 51 10.06 -33.00 3.12
CA ALA A 51 10.93 -34.14 3.41
C ALA A 51 10.66 -34.74 4.80
N GLY A 52 10.13 -33.95 5.74
CA GLY A 52 9.77 -34.38 7.10
C GLY A 52 8.57 -35.35 7.16
N GLY A 53 7.82 -35.51 6.07
CA GLY A 53 6.71 -36.46 5.95
C GLY A 53 5.36 -35.97 6.49
N ASP A 54 5.31 -34.78 7.10
CA ASP A 54 4.06 -34.12 7.45
C ASP A 54 3.47 -33.43 6.21
N LYS A 55 2.38 -33.99 5.69
CA LYS A 55 1.71 -33.47 4.49
C LYS A 55 1.01 -32.13 4.73
N GLY A 56 0.61 -31.84 5.97
CA GLY A 56 -0.05 -30.59 6.32
C GLY A 56 0.94 -29.44 6.33
N GLU A 57 2.08 -29.62 7.01
CA GLU A 57 3.16 -28.64 7.05
C GLU A 57 3.78 -28.41 5.66
N CYS A 58 3.91 -29.47 4.85
CA CYS A 58 4.33 -29.36 3.45
C CYS A 58 3.40 -28.46 2.63
N ALA A 59 2.08 -28.63 2.74
CA ALA A 59 1.11 -27.81 2.02
C ALA A 59 1.18 -26.34 2.48
N THR A 60 1.17 -26.11 3.79
CA THR A 60 1.26 -24.75 4.36
C THR A 60 2.56 -24.05 3.99
N ALA A 61 3.69 -24.77 3.90
CA ALA A 61 4.96 -24.19 3.48
C ALA A 61 4.98 -23.84 1.98
N TRP A 62 4.22 -24.56 1.14
CA TRP A 62 4.05 -24.15 -0.26
C TRP A 62 3.04 -23.00 -0.42
N ASP A 63 2.03 -22.90 0.45
CA ASP A 63 1.11 -21.76 0.48
C ASP A 63 1.88 -20.44 0.74
N THR A 64 2.86 -20.45 1.65
CA THR A 64 3.69 -19.26 1.91
C THR A 64 4.59 -18.89 0.72
N VAL A 65 5.14 -19.88 0.00
CA VAL A 65 5.88 -19.63 -1.25
C VAL A 65 4.97 -19.00 -2.30
N GLU A 66 3.72 -19.45 -2.42
CA GLU A 66 2.73 -18.89 -3.33
C GLU A 66 2.45 -17.42 -3.01
N GLU A 67 2.18 -17.10 -1.74
CA GLU A 67 1.91 -15.72 -1.32
C GLU A 67 3.10 -14.79 -1.58
N LEU A 68 4.32 -15.21 -1.25
CA LEU A 68 5.53 -14.41 -1.49
C LEU A 68 5.77 -14.18 -2.99
N SER A 69 5.54 -15.22 -3.80
CA SER A 69 5.71 -15.13 -5.25
C SER A 69 4.65 -14.23 -5.89
N ALA A 70 3.41 -14.30 -5.42
CA ALA A 70 2.33 -13.44 -5.86
C ALA A 70 2.62 -11.96 -5.53
N ALA A 71 3.05 -11.68 -4.30
CA ALA A 71 3.41 -10.33 -3.88
C ALA A 71 4.62 -9.78 -4.67
N ALA A 72 5.63 -10.61 -4.98
CA ALA A 72 6.75 -10.22 -5.84
C ALA A 72 6.30 -9.92 -7.28
N SER A 73 5.43 -10.75 -7.84
CA SER A 73 4.88 -10.53 -9.20
C SER A 73 4.08 -9.24 -9.27
N HIS A 74 3.19 -9.02 -8.29
CA HIS A 74 2.38 -7.81 -8.22
C HIS A 74 3.23 -6.54 -8.05
N ALA A 75 4.31 -6.62 -7.25
CA ALA A 75 5.26 -5.52 -7.15
C ALA A 75 6.00 -5.25 -8.46
N LYS A 76 6.38 -6.30 -9.20
CA LYS A 76 7.00 -6.16 -10.53
C LYS A 76 6.03 -5.55 -11.53
N GLU A 77 4.76 -5.93 -11.49
CA GLU A 77 3.72 -5.39 -12.36
C GLU A 77 3.50 -3.89 -12.13
N GLN A 78 3.43 -3.45 -10.87
CA GLN A 78 3.37 -2.03 -10.54
C GLN A 78 4.64 -1.26 -10.96
N ALA A 79 5.78 -1.95 -11.03
CA ALA A 79 7.05 -1.37 -11.46
C ALA A 79 7.26 -1.44 -12.99
N LYS A 80 6.34 -2.04 -13.75
CA LYS A 80 6.44 -2.06 -15.22
C LYS A 80 6.37 -0.63 -15.71
N LYS A 81 7.37 -0.26 -16.51
CA LYS A 81 7.30 0.95 -17.31
C LYS A 81 6.33 0.67 -18.45
N LEU A 82 5.47 1.63 -18.73
CA LEU A 82 4.60 1.64 -19.92
C LEU A 82 5.41 1.22 -21.14
N ASP A 83 4.79 0.45 -22.03
CA ASP A 83 5.46 0.07 -23.27
C ASP A 83 5.89 1.35 -24.03
N PRO A 84 7.02 1.35 -24.76
CA PRO A 84 7.45 2.55 -25.47
C PRO A 84 6.37 3.18 -26.35
N LEU A 85 5.45 2.39 -26.90
CA LEU A 85 4.31 2.90 -27.65
C LEU A 85 3.26 3.57 -26.75
N GLU A 86 2.92 2.97 -25.59
CA GLU A 86 2.00 3.60 -24.63
C GLU A 86 2.54 4.95 -24.13
N GLN A 87 3.84 5.02 -23.79
CA GLN A 87 4.47 6.30 -23.38
C GLN A 87 4.41 7.35 -24.49
N PHE A 88 4.55 6.93 -25.75
CA PHE A 88 4.44 7.84 -26.88
C PHE A 88 3.00 8.33 -27.07
N CYS A 89 2.02 7.43 -26.96
CA CYS A 89 0.61 7.73 -27.13
C CYS A 89 0.04 8.62 -26.02
N GLU A 90 0.58 8.58 -24.79
CA GLU A 90 0.21 9.51 -23.70
C GLU A 90 0.43 10.98 -24.08
N GLY A 91 1.50 11.27 -24.83
CA GLY A 91 1.83 12.62 -25.30
C GLY A 91 1.31 12.95 -26.70
N ASN A 92 0.87 11.95 -27.46
CA ASN A 92 0.48 12.07 -28.86
C ASN A 92 -0.78 11.24 -29.16
N PRO A 93 -1.95 11.58 -28.58
CA PRO A 93 -3.17 10.79 -28.76
C PRO A 93 -3.68 10.80 -30.21
N ASP A 94 -3.33 11.83 -30.99
CA ASP A 94 -3.75 11.97 -32.38
C ASP A 94 -2.80 11.33 -33.41
N ALA A 95 -1.68 10.76 -32.96
CA ALA A 95 -0.74 10.07 -33.86
C ALA A 95 -1.43 8.87 -34.53
N ASP A 96 -1.02 8.57 -35.76
CA ASP A 96 -1.62 7.49 -36.56
C ASP A 96 -1.49 6.12 -35.86
N GLU A 97 -0.43 5.94 -35.06
CA GLU A 97 -0.17 4.76 -34.26
C GLU A 97 -0.99 4.68 -32.95
N CYS A 98 -1.59 5.80 -32.53
CA CYS A 98 -2.23 5.95 -31.22
C CYS A 98 -3.75 6.20 -31.29
N ARG A 99 -4.29 6.37 -32.50
CA ARG A 99 -5.69 6.66 -32.70
C ARG A 99 -6.55 5.42 -32.45
N VAL A 100 -7.30 5.42 -31.36
CA VAL A 100 -8.28 4.38 -31.01
C VAL A 100 -9.69 4.86 -31.36
N TYR A 101 -10.45 4.05 -32.11
CA TYR A 101 -11.87 4.29 -32.40
C TYR A 101 -12.73 3.38 -31.51
N GLU A 102 -13.76 3.94 -30.87
CA GLU A 102 -14.78 3.15 -30.17
C GLU A 102 -15.78 2.64 -31.24
N ASP A 103 -16.05 1.32 -31.26
CA ASP A 103 -17.01 0.68 -32.17
C ASP A 103 -18.48 1.00 -31.83
#